data_AF-A0A645FYS9-F1
#
_entry.id   AF-A0A645FYS9-F1
#
_cell.length_a   1.000
_cell.length_b   1.000
_cell.length_c   1.000
_cell.angle_alpha   90.00
_cell.angle_beta   90.00
_cell.angle_gamma   90.00
#
_symmetry.space_group_name_H-M   'P 1'
#
loop_
_entity.id
_entity.type
_entity.pdbx_description
1 polymer ?
#
loop_
_entity_poly.entity_id
_entity_poly.type
_entity_poly.pdbx_seq_one_letter_code
_entity_poly.pdbx_strand_id
1 'polypeptide(L)'
;MLTQKMMDYYQISDMLEIIDVFYDPPMERHKIAKFVSVLFDCAARDDAVSIQIIKNQAKKLADTTIALLQKLPQNIKIGIWGGVFVYHEDYFNAFKKHIYTYDSGYQIEVLKYPPEIGAVLCAMKAAGLKVNDEILLNMEKTLIVEVTDEKIG
;
A
#
# COMPACT_ATOMS: atom_id res chain seq x y z
N MET A 1 3.69 8.22 -21.90
CA MET A 1 4.85 7.34 -21.64
C MET A 1 4.40 6.03 -21.01
N LEU A 2 3.42 6.07 -20.10
CA LEU A 2 2.88 4.89 -19.41
C LEU A 2 2.48 3.72 -20.34
N THR A 3 1.78 3.99 -21.45
CA THR A 3 1.35 2.93 -22.40
C THR A 3 2.53 2.16 -22.96
N GLN A 4 3.59 2.84 -23.40
CA GLN A 4 4.80 2.16 -23.91
C GLN A 4 5.47 1.33 -22.82
N LYS A 5 5.58 1.88 -21.59
CA LYS A 5 6.15 1.14 -20.46
C LYS A 5 5.34 -0.10 -20.09
N MET A 6 4.02 -0.05 -20.24
CA MET A 6 3.15 -1.20 -20.08
C MET A 6 3.42 -2.26 -21.15
N MET A 7 3.48 -1.85 -22.41
CA MET A 7 3.79 -2.76 -23.52
C MET A 7 5.16 -3.42 -23.37
N ASP A 8 6.19 -2.63 -23.03
CA ASP A 8 7.54 -3.14 -22.76
C ASP A 8 7.55 -4.13 -21.58
N TYR A 9 6.83 -3.81 -20.49
CA TYR A 9 6.76 -4.65 -19.29
C TYR A 9 6.12 -6.01 -19.55
N TYR A 10 5.03 -6.02 -20.32
CA TYR A 10 4.32 -7.24 -20.71
C TYR A 10 4.87 -7.87 -21.99
N GLN A 11 5.92 -7.30 -22.58
CA GLN A 11 6.60 -7.79 -23.79
C GLN A 11 5.67 -7.95 -25.00
N ILE A 12 4.76 -6.99 -25.17
CA ILE A 12 3.81 -6.96 -26.29
C ILE A 12 4.17 -5.87 -27.29
N SER A 13 3.89 -6.13 -28.57
CA SER A 13 4.11 -5.18 -29.67
C SER A 13 2.80 -4.56 -30.18
N ASP A 14 1.67 -5.22 -29.94
CA ASP A 14 0.33 -4.73 -30.23
C ASP A 14 -0.52 -4.72 -28.95
N MET A 15 -1.30 -3.66 -28.75
CA MET A 15 -2.21 -3.54 -27.61
C MET A 15 -3.25 -4.67 -27.55
N LEU A 16 -3.59 -5.31 -28.67
CA LEU A 16 -4.52 -6.45 -28.70
C LEU A 16 -3.94 -7.69 -28.02
N GLU A 17 -2.61 -7.87 -28.02
CA GLU A 17 -1.91 -9.00 -27.37
C GLU A 17 -2.07 -8.97 -25.84
N ILE A 18 -2.47 -7.84 -25.26
CA ILE A 18 -2.70 -7.73 -23.80
C ILE A 18 -3.80 -8.69 -23.32
N ILE A 19 -4.75 -9.04 -24.21
CA ILE A 19 -5.83 -9.98 -23.89
C ILE A 19 -5.20 -11.35 -23.64
N ASP A 20 -4.34 -11.82 -24.54
CA ASP A 20 -3.69 -13.13 -24.41
C ASP A 20 -2.81 -13.17 -23.16
N VAL A 21 -2.06 -12.09 -22.90
CA VAL A 21 -1.24 -11.94 -21.68
C VAL A 21 -2.06 -12.08 -20.39
N PHE A 22 -3.29 -11.54 -20.35
CA PHE A 22 -4.11 -11.55 -19.14
C PHE A 22 -4.96 -12.81 -18.98
N TYR A 23 -5.29 -13.51 -20.08
CA TYR A 23 -6.29 -14.57 -20.08
C TYR A 23 -5.78 -15.96 -20.47
N ASP A 24 -4.61 -16.10 -21.12
CA ASP A 24 -4.09 -17.41 -21.57
C ASP A 24 -2.58 -17.63 -21.33
N PRO A 25 -2.19 -18.31 -20.24
CA PRO A 25 -3.03 -18.67 -19.09
C PRO A 25 -3.41 -17.42 -18.28
N PRO A 26 -4.51 -17.46 -17.49
CA PRO A 26 -4.94 -16.32 -16.70
C PRO A 26 -3.81 -15.77 -15.82
N MET A 27 -3.55 -14.47 -15.93
CA MET A 27 -2.45 -13.84 -15.20
C MET A 27 -2.72 -13.87 -13.70
N GLU A 28 -1.73 -14.34 -12.95
CA GLU A 28 -1.77 -14.28 -11.50
C GLU A 28 -1.81 -12.83 -11.02
N ARG A 29 -2.70 -12.54 -10.07
CA ARG A 29 -2.92 -11.18 -9.52
C ARG A 29 -1.62 -10.51 -9.06
N HIS A 30 -0.69 -11.29 -8.51
CA HIS A 30 0.59 -10.77 -8.03
C HIS A 30 1.46 -10.21 -9.17
N LYS A 31 1.38 -10.74 -10.40
CA LYS A 31 2.11 -10.23 -11.57
C LYS A 31 1.54 -8.89 -12.04
N ILE A 32 0.22 -8.76 -12.04
CA ILE A 32 -0.46 -7.49 -12.33
C ILE A 32 -0.05 -6.43 -11.30
N ALA A 33 -0.03 -6.81 -10.01
CA ALA A 33 0.35 -5.91 -8.93
C ALA A 33 1.81 -5.43 -9.03
N LYS A 34 2.72 -6.25 -9.55
CA LYS A 34 4.13 -5.85 -9.76
C LYS A 34 4.27 -4.68 -10.74
N PHE A 35 3.32 -4.47 -11.65
CA PHE A 35 3.35 -3.30 -12.56
C PHE A 35 3.18 -1.95 -11.83
N VAL A 36 2.74 -1.95 -10.57
CA VAL A 36 2.59 -0.73 -9.77
C VAL A 36 3.92 0.03 -9.64
N SER A 37 5.07 -0.65 -9.54
CA SER A 37 6.37 0.04 -9.48
C SER A 37 6.63 0.86 -10.75
N VAL A 38 6.33 0.30 -11.92
CA VAL A 38 6.46 0.99 -13.22
C VAL A 38 5.53 2.21 -13.30
N LEU A 39 4.32 2.11 -12.75
CA LEU A 39 3.41 3.26 -12.67
C LEU A 39 4.00 4.40 -11.83
N PHE A 40 4.57 4.10 -10.67
CA PHE A 40 5.22 5.10 -9.81
C PHE A 40 6.49 5.67 -10.46
N ASP A 41 7.30 4.86 -11.13
CA ASP A 41 8.46 5.32 -11.89
C ASP A 41 8.05 6.27 -13.02
N CYS A 42 6.90 6.03 -13.65
CA CYS A 42 6.38 6.93 -14.67
C CYS A 42 5.93 8.26 -14.08
N ALA A 43 5.25 8.23 -12.94
CA ALA A 43 4.82 9.44 -12.25
C ALA A 43 6.01 10.28 -11.76
N ALA A 44 7.09 9.65 -11.27
CA ALA A 44 8.32 10.31 -10.88
C ALA A 44 9.05 11.00 -12.05
N ARG A 45 8.68 10.67 -13.29
CA ARG A 45 9.18 11.29 -14.54
C ARG A 45 8.13 12.24 -15.16
N ASP A 46 7.23 12.77 -14.34
CA ASP A 46 6.21 13.75 -14.72
C ASP A 46 5.20 13.25 -15.78
N ASP A 47 5.00 11.93 -15.92
CA ASP A 47 3.92 11.41 -16.78
C ASP A 47 2.55 11.74 -16.16
N ALA A 48 1.86 12.68 -16.79
CA ALA A 48 0.60 13.24 -16.29
C ALA A 48 -0.49 12.18 -16.06
N VAL A 49 -0.55 11.15 -16.91
CA VAL A 49 -1.53 10.05 -16.79
C VAL A 49 -1.24 9.21 -15.55
N SER A 50 0.03 8.88 -15.32
CA SER A 50 0.47 8.12 -14.15
C SER A 50 0.20 8.87 -12.85
N ILE A 51 0.54 10.16 -12.81
CA ILE A 51 0.24 11.05 -11.68
C ILE A 51 -1.27 11.11 -11.42
N GLN A 52 -2.07 11.23 -12.49
CA GLN A 52 -3.53 11.28 -12.38
C GLN A 52 -4.10 9.97 -11.82
N ILE A 53 -3.62 8.81 -12.28
CA ILE A 53 -4.03 7.51 -11.75
C ILE A 53 -3.75 7.43 -10.25
N ILE A 54 -2.52 7.72 -9.83
CA ILE A 54 -2.11 7.67 -8.41
C ILE A 54 -2.99 8.57 -7.55
N LYS A 55 -3.16 9.84 -7.95
CA LYS A 55 -4.00 10.80 -7.21
C LYS A 55 -5.47 10.36 -7.14
N ASN A 56 -6.02 9.85 -8.25
CA ASN A 56 -7.40 9.37 -8.28
C ASN A 56 -7.62 8.16 -7.37
N GLN A 57 -6.67 7.22 -7.33
CA GLN A 57 -6.78 6.06 -6.46
C GLN A 57 -6.62 6.43 -4.98
N ALA A 58 -5.65 7.30 -4.66
CA ALA A 58 -5.48 7.85 -3.31
C ALA A 58 -6.75 8.56 -2.83
N LYS A 59 -7.38 9.37 -3.70
CA LYS A 59 -8.67 10.01 -3.41
C LYS A 59 -9.78 9.00 -3.15
N LYS A 60 -9.96 8.00 -4.02
CA LYS A 60 -11.01 6.98 -3.87
C LYS A 60 -10.89 6.23 -2.54
N LEU A 61 -9.66 5.89 -2.15
CA LEU A 61 -9.40 5.26 -0.86
C LEU A 61 -9.73 6.22 0.29
N ALA A 62 -9.31 7.49 0.21
CA ALA A 62 -9.64 8.51 1.20
C ALA A 62 -11.16 8.71 1.34
N ASP A 63 -11.91 8.79 0.24
CA ASP A 63 -13.37 8.92 0.24
C ASP A 63 -14.02 7.71 0.97
N THR A 64 -13.51 6.50 0.72
CA THR A 64 -13.96 5.29 1.41
C THR A 64 -13.66 5.34 2.91
N THR A 65 -12.46 5.81 3.27
CA THR A 65 -12.09 6.02 4.68
C THR A 65 -13.01 7.04 5.33
N ILE A 66 -13.27 8.19 4.71
CA ILE A 66 -14.16 9.24 5.22
C ILE A 66 -15.57 8.70 5.47
N ALA A 67 -16.11 7.91 4.53
CA ALA A 67 -17.42 7.29 4.68
C ALA A 67 -17.51 6.35 5.91
N LEU A 68 -16.40 5.71 6.28
CA LEU A 68 -16.30 4.91 7.51
C LEU A 68 -16.15 5.80 8.75
N LEU A 69 -15.31 6.85 8.68
CA LEU A 69 -15.08 7.78 9.79
C LEU A 69 -16.37 8.44 10.28
N GLN A 70 -17.31 8.73 9.36
CA GLN A 70 -18.64 9.27 9.69
C GLN A 70 -19.48 8.35 10.58
N LYS A 71 -19.17 7.05 10.63
CA LYS A 71 -19.89 6.05 11.42
C LYS A 71 -19.17 5.68 12.72
N LEU A 72 -17.96 6.19 12.91
CA LEU A 72 -17.12 5.88 14.06
C LEU A 72 -17.17 7.03 15.09
N PRO A 73 -16.78 6.76 16.36
CA PRO A 73 -16.59 7.82 17.35
C PRO A 73 -15.58 8.89 16.88
N GLN A 74 -15.73 10.10 17.39
CA GLN A 74 -14.80 11.20 17.14
C GLN A 74 -13.40 10.91 17.76
N ASN A 75 -12.36 11.58 17.25
CA ASN A 75 -10.97 11.51 17.75
C ASN A 75 -10.28 10.13 17.64
N ILE A 76 -10.64 9.32 16.64
CA ILE A 76 -9.93 8.07 16.36
C ILE A 76 -8.63 8.32 15.58
N LYS A 77 -7.62 7.50 15.87
CA LYS A 77 -6.37 7.45 15.09
C LYS A 77 -6.55 6.53 13.89
N ILE A 78 -5.99 6.93 12.75
CA ILE A 78 -6.00 6.17 11.51
C ILE A 78 -4.62 5.56 11.32
N GLY A 79 -4.50 4.28 11.63
CA GLY A 79 -3.33 3.48 11.29
C GLY A 79 -3.41 2.99 9.85
N ILE A 80 -2.39 3.25 9.05
CA ILE A 80 -2.29 2.73 7.68
C ILE A 80 -1.15 1.74 7.54
N TRP A 81 -1.36 0.74 6.68
CA TRP A 81 -0.36 -0.25 6.31
C TRP A 81 -0.58 -0.70 4.86
N GLY A 82 0.47 -1.23 4.23
CA GLY A 82 0.46 -1.80 2.89
C GLY A 82 1.58 -1.23 2.03
N GLY A 83 2.12 -2.03 1.11
CA GLY A 83 3.32 -1.69 0.34
C GLY A 83 3.23 -0.34 -0.36
N VAL A 84 2.08 0.03 -0.91
CA VAL A 84 1.90 1.34 -1.57
C VAL A 84 2.05 2.51 -0.58
N PHE A 85 1.54 2.38 0.65
CA PHE A 85 1.70 3.42 1.67
C PHE A 85 3.12 3.46 2.24
N VAL A 86 3.77 2.30 2.37
CA VAL A 86 5.11 2.17 2.96
C VAL A 86 6.19 2.64 2.01
N TYR A 87 6.10 2.30 0.72
CA TYR A 87 7.16 2.54 -0.26
C TYR A 87 6.92 3.75 -1.17
N HIS A 88 5.72 4.34 -1.18
CA HIS A 88 5.39 5.46 -2.06
C HIS A 88 4.78 6.64 -1.29
N GLU A 89 5.66 7.53 -0.83
CA GLU A 89 5.29 8.70 -0.02
C GLU A 89 4.27 9.61 -0.73
N ASP A 90 4.37 9.76 -2.06
CA ASP A 90 3.43 10.58 -2.84
C ASP A 90 1.98 10.07 -2.75
N TYR A 91 1.79 8.75 -2.72
CA TYR A 91 0.46 8.18 -2.55
C TYR A 91 -0.07 8.45 -1.14
N PHE A 92 0.76 8.25 -0.12
CA PHE A 92 0.40 8.56 1.26
C PHE A 92 0.04 10.04 1.44
N ASN A 93 0.85 10.94 0.91
CA ASN A 93 0.63 12.38 0.97
C ASN A 93 -0.65 12.80 0.25
N ALA A 94 -0.93 12.22 -0.93
CA ALA A 94 -2.20 12.46 -1.64
C ALA A 94 -3.41 11.98 -0.85
N PHE A 95 -3.34 10.77 -0.28
CA PHE A 95 -4.40 10.21 0.58
C PHE A 95 -4.64 11.08 1.82
N LYS A 96 -3.56 11.43 2.54
CA LYS A 96 -3.58 12.25 3.76
C LYS A 96 -4.17 13.63 3.49
N LYS A 97 -3.78 14.28 2.39
CA LYS A 97 -4.32 15.57 1.97
C LYS A 97 -5.83 15.53 1.76
N HIS A 98 -6.35 14.46 1.17
CA HIS A 98 -7.79 14.33 0.96
C HIS A 98 -8.56 14.18 2.29
N ILE A 99 -8.05 13.40 3.24
CA ILE A 99 -8.67 13.29 4.56
C ILE A 99 -8.59 14.63 5.32
N TYR A 100 -7.47 15.34 5.26
CA TYR A 100 -7.32 16.64 5.93
C TYR A 100 -8.17 17.76 5.33
N THR A 101 -8.57 17.62 4.06
CA THR A 101 -9.55 18.52 3.45
C THR A 101 -10.95 18.31 4.04
N TYR A 102 -11.26 17.08 4.45
CA TYR A 102 -12.50 16.75 5.14
C TYR A 102 -12.44 17.17 6.62
N ASP A 103 -11.39 16.78 7.33
CA ASP A 103 -11.14 17.18 8.71
C ASP A 103 -9.64 17.04 9.04
N SER A 104 -9.00 18.16 9.39
CA SER A 104 -7.58 18.21 9.77
C SER A 104 -7.30 17.69 11.19
N GLY A 105 -8.32 17.37 11.98
CA GLY A 105 -8.21 16.84 13.34
C GLY A 105 -7.78 15.38 13.41
N TYR A 106 -7.85 14.62 12.32
CA TYR A 106 -7.44 13.21 12.31
C TYR A 106 -5.93 13.03 12.44
N GLN A 107 -5.53 12.07 13.28
CA GLN A 107 -4.15 11.60 13.37
C GLN A 107 -3.98 10.40 12.42
N ILE A 108 -3.11 10.53 11.42
CA ILE A 108 -2.92 9.54 10.35
C ILE A 108 -1.44 9.16 10.31
N GLU A 109 -1.15 7.89 10.58
CA GLU A 109 0.23 7.39 10.74
C GLU A 109 0.39 6.03 10.08
N VAL A 110 1.52 5.85 9.38
CA VAL A 110 1.96 4.52 8.95
C VAL A 110 2.32 3.73 10.21
N LEU A 111 1.73 2.54 10.34
CA LEU A 111 1.98 1.69 11.50
C LEU A 111 3.46 1.31 11.56
N LYS A 112 4.06 1.42 12.75
CA LYS A 112 5.46 1.05 12.99
C LYS A 112 5.72 -0.43 12.72
N TYR A 113 4.73 -1.27 13.03
CA TYR A 113 4.86 -2.72 13.00
C TYR A 113 3.98 -3.34 11.92
N PRO A 114 4.45 -4.41 11.28
CA PRO A 114 3.67 -5.11 10.29
C PRO A 114 2.49 -5.88 10.96
N PRO A 115 1.36 -6.11 10.26
CA PRO A 115 0.16 -6.77 10.79
C PRO A 115 0.41 -8.13 11.44
N GLU A 116 1.45 -8.84 11.00
CA GLU A 116 1.91 -10.11 11.53
C GLU A 116 2.20 -10.02 13.03
N ILE A 117 2.79 -8.91 13.49
CA ILE A 117 2.99 -8.65 14.93
C ILE A 117 1.65 -8.54 15.63
N GLY A 118 0.72 -7.78 15.05
CA GLY A 118 -0.65 -7.68 15.57
C GLY A 118 -1.31 -9.06 15.72
N ALA A 119 -1.14 -9.95 14.73
CA ALA A 119 -1.67 -11.30 14.77
C ALA A 119 -1.08 -12.13 15.92
N VAL A 120 0.24 -12.07 16.12
CA VAL A 120 0.90 -12.77 17.24
C VAL A 120 0.42 -12.22 18.58
N LEU A 121 0.35 -10.89 18.74
CA LEU A 121 -0.15 -10.26 19.97
C LEU A 121 -1.61 -10.65 20.26
N CYS A 122 -2.45 -10.74 19.22
CA CYS A 122 -3.82 -11.23 19.34
C CYS A 122 -3.86 -12.69 19.81
N ALA A 123 -3.01 -13.57 19.25
CA ALA A 123 -2.93 -14.97 19.65
C ALA A 123 -2.46 -15.13 21.11
N MET A 124 -1.44 -14.37 21.53
CA MET A 124 -0.96 -14.35 22.91
C MET A 124 -2.06 -13.91 23.88
N LYS A 125 -2.77 -12.83 23.55
CA LYS A 125 -3.89 -12.34 24.35
C LYS A 125 -5.01 -13.38 24.45
N ALA A 126 -5.33 -14.06 23.35
CA ALA A 126 -6.34 -15.14 23.32
C ALA A 126 -5.92 -16.35 24.18
N ALA A 127 -4.62 -16.63 24.27
CA ALA A 127 -4.05 -17.66 25.15
C ALA A 127 -3.93 -17.22 26.62
N GLY A 128 -4.36 -16.01 26.97
CA GLY A 128 -4.27 -15.47 28.34
C GLY A 128 -2.87 -15.00 28.74
N LEU A 129 -1.95 -14.88 27.78
CA LEU A 129 -0.59 -14.38 28.04
C LEU A 129 -0.61 -12.84 28.15
N LYS A 130 0.14 -12.32 29.13
CA LYS A 130 0.35 -10.88 29.27
C LYS A 130 1.47 -10.44 28.34
N VAL A 131 1.16 -9.52 27.43
CA VAL A 131 2.16 -8.81 26.63
C VAL A 131 2.80 -7.74 27.51
N ASN A 132 4.13 -7.74 27.58
CA ASN A 132 4.93 -6.73 28.26
C ASN A 132 5.93 -6.09 27.28
N ASP A 133 6.63 -5.06 27.72
CA ASP A 133 7.58 -4.32 26.88
C ASP A 133 8.76 -5.19 26.41
N GLU A 134 9.16 -6.18 27.21
CA GLU A 134 10.22 -7.13 26.86
C GLU A 134 9.82 -8.00 25.65
N ILE A 135 8.59 -8.51 25.64
CA ILE A 135 8.04 -9.28 24.51
C ILE A 135 7.98 -8.41 23.25
N LEU A 136 7.50 -7.17 23.36
CA LEU A 136 7.44 -6.24 22.23
C LEU A 136 8.84 -5.92 21.68
N LEU A 137 9.81 -5.67 22.55
CA LEU A 137 11.18 -5.37 22.18
C LEU A 137 11.88 -6.58 21.53
N ASN A 138 11.59 -7.80 22.00
CA ASN A 138 12.13 -9.01 21.41
C ASN A 138 11.54 -9.27 20.02
N MET A 139 10.24 -9.05 19.84
CA MET A 139 9.60 -9.13 18.52
C MET A 139 10.19 -8.13 17.53
N GLU A 140 10.47 -6.89 17.97
CA GLU A 140 11.09 -5.86 17.13
C GLU A 140 12.50 -6.28 16.66
N LYS A 141 13.29 -6.94 17.51
CA LYS A 141 14.63 -7.45 17.15
C LYS A 141 14.58 -8.57 16.12
N THR A 142 13.58 -9.46 16.20
CA THR A 142 13.45 -10.59 15.27
C THR A 142 13.06 -10.13 13.85
N LEU A 143 12.28 -9.05 13.72
CA LEU A 143 11.88 -8.49 12.43
C LEU A 143 13.03 -7.89 11.60
N ILE A 144 14.08 -7.37 12.26
CA ILE A 144 15.21 -6.71 11.58
C ILE A 144 16.02 -7.71 10.73
N VAL A 145 15.84 -9.01 10.94
CA VAL A 145 16.61 -10.06 10.25
C VAL A 145 16.05 -10.40 8.85
N GLU A 146 14.79 -10.07 8.53
CA GLU A 146 14.16 -10.47 7.25
C GLU A 146 14.00 -9.33 6.22
N VAL A 147 14.42 -8.09 6.51
CA VAL A 147 14.26 -6.95 5.56
C VAL A 147 15.52 -6.67 4.72
N THR A 148 16.63 -7.38 4.99
CA THR A 148 17.83 -7.35 4.13
C THR A 148 17.94 -8.69 3.41
N ASP A 149 17.38 -8.79 2.19
CA ASP A 149 17.88 -9.61 1.06
C ASP A 149 16.80 -10.06 0.05
N GLU A 150 15.88 -9.17 -0.32
CA GLU A 150 15.23 -9.30 -1.64
C GLU A 150 15.31 -7.96 -2.39
N LYS A 151 16.53 -7.64 -2.83
CA LYS A 151 16.72 -6.92 -4.09
C LYS A 151 16.16 -7.81 -5.20
N ILE A 152 14.90 -7.62 -5.55
CA ILE A 152 14.33 -8.19 -6.77
C ILE A 152 14.50 -7.13 -7.85
N GLY A 153 15.49 -7.38 -8.72
CA GLY A 153 15.63 -6.69 -10.01
C GLY A 153 14.61 -7.16 -11.03
#